data_AF-A0A4Q2XYD0-F1
#
_entry.id   AF-A0A4Q2XYD0-F1
#
_cell.length_a   1.000
_cell.length_b   1.000
_cell.length_c   1.000
_cell.angle_alpha   90.00
_cell.angle_beta   90.00
_cell.angle_gamma   90.00
#
_symmetry.space_group_name_H-M   'P 1'
#
loop_
_entity.id
_entity.type
_entity.pdbx_description
1 polymer ?
#
loop_
_entity_poly.entity_id
_entity_poly.type
_entity_poly.pdbx_seq_one_letter_code
_entity_poly.pdbx_strand_id
1 'polypeptide(L)'
;SARSAIRDRRDLVQSWAQRLERHRPDRVVAERRAALSLMAERLLTRARAAVRQRLAELDRRRDQLAALGPDSVLSRGFSLTLDQNGRAVRDARQLRAGDEFTTRLAKGKVRGVVREVETEEE
;
A
#
# COMPACT_ATOMS: atom_id res chain seq x y z
N SER A 1 69.79 18.05 -26.46
CA SER A 1 70.10 18.36 -25.05
C SER A 1 68.87 18.21 -24.17
N ALA A 2 69.00 17.67 -22.95
CA ALA A 2 67.88 17.42 -22.03
C ALA A 2 66.94 18.63 -21.81
N ARG A 3 67.47 19.86 -21.92
CA ARG A 3 66.68 21.10 -21.83
C ARG A 3 65.64 21.28 -22.95
N SER A 4 65.88 20.80 -24.18
CA SER A 4 64.90 20.89 -25.26
C SER A 4 63.76 19.89 -25.06
N ALA A 5 64.08 18.65 -24.69
CA ALA A 5 63.08 17.63 -24.40
C ALA A 5 62.15 18.03 -23.23
N ILE A 6 62.67 18.70 -22.20
CA ILE A 6 61.85 19.24 -21.10
C ILE A 6 60.92 20.37 -21.59
N ARG A 7 61.39 21.22 -22.51
CA ARG A 7 60.58 22.30 -23.11
C ARG A 7 59.46 21.73 -23.96
N ASP A 8 59.76 20.79 -24.86
CA ASP A 8 58.77 20.18 -25.75
C ASP A 8 57.68 19.44 -24.95
N ARG A 9 58.07 18.78 -23.84
CA ARG A 9 57.12 18.12 -22.95
C ARG A 9 56.24 19.12 -22.21
N ARG A 10 56.77 20.28 -21.81
CA ARG A 10 56.01 21.36 -21.18
C ARG A 10 55.00 21.97 -22.15
N ASP A 11 55.39 22.20 -23.38
CA ASP A 11 54.53 22.80 -24.42
C ASP A 11 53.38 21.85 -24.78
N LEU A 12 53.65 20.54 -24.85
CA LEU A 12 52.60 19.52 -24.96
C LEU A 12 51.63 19.62 -23.78
N VAL A 13 52.10 19.55 -22.53
CA VAL A 13 51.21 19.64 -21.35
C VAL A 13 50.35 20.91 -21.37
N GLN A 14 50.91 22.07 -21.75
CA GLN A 14 50.16 23.32 -21.87
C GLN A 14 49.09 23.27 -22.96
N SER A 15 49.40 22.70 -24.14
CA SER A 15 48.42 22.58 -25.23
C SER A 15 47.25 21.66 -24.87
N TRP A 16 47.52 20.57 -24.13
CA TRP A 16 46.47 19.67 -23.64
C TRP A 16 45.63 20.33 -22.54
N ALA A 17 46.25 21.07 -21.62
CA ALA A 17 45.54 21.85 -20.61
C ALA A 17 44.61 22.90 -21.24
N GLN A 18 45.07 23.65 -22.24
CA GLN A 18 44.23 24.62 -22.96
C GLN A 18 43.04 23.97 -23.68
N ARG A 19 43.24 22.79 -24.29
CA ARG A 19 42.14 22.04 -24.92
C ARG A 19 41.11 21.58 -23.88
N LEU A 20 41.58 21.06 -22.74
CA LEU A 20 40.71 20.66 -21.63
C LEU A 20 39.92 21.85 -21.08
N GLU A 21 40.60 22.98 -20.84
CA GLU A 21 40.00 24.23 -20.36
C GLU A 21 38.93 24.76 -21.32
N ARG A 22 39.17 24.69 -22.64
CA ARG A 22 38.21 25.11 -23.67
C ARG A 22 36.94 24.27 -23.66
N HIS A 23 37.04 22.99 -23.37
CA HIS A 23 35.88 22.10 -23.30
C HIS A 23 35.20 22.08 -21.93
N ARG A 24 35.75 22.78 -20.93
CA ARG A 24 35.21 22.94 -19.56
C ARG A 24 34.53 21.65 -19.03
N PRO A 25 35.20 20.48 -19.10
CA PRO A 25 34.58 19.21 -18.73
C PRO A 25 34.07 19.22 -17.29
N ASP A 26 34.73 19.95 -16.38
CA ASP A 26 34.30 20.11 -15.00
C ASP A 26 32.91 20.77 -14.89
N ARG A 27 32.62 21.76 -15.75
CA ARG A 27 31.30 22.40 -15.78
C ARG A 27 30.24 21.44 -16.29
N VAL A 28 30.53 20.73 -17.38
CA VAL A 28 29.61 19.72 -17.93
C VAL A 28 29.30 18.65 -16.89
N VAL A 29 30.32 18.14 -16.19
CA VAL A 29 30.13 17.14 -15.13
C VAL A 29 29.33 17.72 -13.96
N ALA A 30 29.62 18.96 -13.52
CA ALA A 30 28.88 19.62 -12.45
C ALA A 30 27.41 19.84 -12.79
N GLU A 31 27.10 20.30 -14.01
CA GLU A 31 25.74 20.49 -14.51
C GLU A 31 24.98 19.16 -14.59
N ARG A 32 25.62 18.10 -15.11
CA ARG A 32 25.03 16.75 -15.15
C ARG A 32 24.77 16.20 -13.76
N ARG A 33 25.68 16.40 -12.81
CA ARG A 33 25.48 16.01 -11.40
C ARG A 33 24.31 16.77 -10.78
N ALA A 34 24.23 18.09 -10.97
CA ALA A 34 23.12 18.90 -10.47
C ALA A 34 21.77 18.45 -11.05
N ALA A 35 21.72 18.17 -12.35
CA ALA A 35 20.53 17.65 -13.01
C ALA A 35 20.11 16.28 -12.44
N LEU A 36 21.06 15.37 -12.23
CA LEU A 36 20.80 14.06 -11.62
C LEU A 36 20.28 14.19 -10.18
N SER A 37 20.86 15.07 -9.37
CA SER A 37 20.38 15.33 -8.00
C SER A 37 18.94 15.82 -8.00
N LEU A 38 18.61 16.78 -8.87
CA LEU A 38 17.25 17.30 -8.98
C LEU A 38 16.25 16.21 -9.45
N MET A 39 16.65 15.37 -10.40
CA MET A 39 15.83 14.24 -10.86
C MET A 39 15.62 13.21 -9.75
N ALA A 40 16.65 12.90 -8.97
CA ALA A 40 16.59 11.96 -7.85
C ALA A 40 15.66 12.47 -6.74
N GLU A 41 15.76 13.75 -6.37
CA GLU A 41 14.89 14.37 -5.37
C GLU A 41 13.42 14.37 -5.82
N ARG A 42 13.16 14.71 -7.09
CA ARG A 42 11.81 14.67 -7.67
C ARG A 42 11.24 13.26 -7.70
N LEU A 43 12.05 12.27 -8.09
CA LEU A 43 11.64 10.87 -8.09
C LEU A 43 11.27 10.40 -6.69
N LEU A 44 12.14 10.65 -5.71
CA LEU A 44 11.93 10.24 -4.32
C LEU A 44 10.67 10.90 -3.73
N THR A 45 10.47 12.19 -3.99
CA THR A 45 9.28 12.93 -3.54
C THR A 45 8.00 12.35 -4.13
N ARG A 46 7.98 12.09 -5.44
CA ARG A 46 6.81 11.51 -6.12
C ARG A 46 6.54 10.07 -5.68
N ALA A 47 7.59 9.25 -5.54
CA ALA A 47 7.46 7.88 -5.06
C ALA A 47 6.86 7.84 -3.64
N ARG A 48 7.36 8.67 -2.73
CA ARG A 48 6.82 8.79 -1.36
C ARG A 48 5.37 9.25 -1.36
N ALA A 49 5.01 10.22 -2.20
CA ALA A 49 3.62 10.68 -2.31
C ALA A 49 2.70 9.57 -2.83
N ALA A 50 3.13 8.84 -3.86
CA ALA A 50 2.37 7.72 -4.42
C ALA A 50 2.12 6.62 -3.38
N VAL A 51 3.15 6.23 -2.62
CA VAL A 51 3.01 5.23 -1.54
C VAL A 51 2.02 5.72 -0.47
N ARG A 52 2.15 6.97 0.00
CA ARG A 52 1.20 7.53 0.98
C ARG A 52 -0.23 7.55 0.48
N GLN A 53 -0.45 7.90 -0.79
CA GLN A 53 -1.78 7.90 -1.39
C GLN A 53 -2.39 6.49 -1.44
N ARG A 54 -1.58 5.47 -1.79
CA ARG A 54 -2.03 4.08 -1.82
C ARG A 54 -2.36 3.53 -0.44
N LEU A 55 -1.56 3.87 0.57
CA LEU A 55 -1.84 3.50 1.97
C LEU A 55 -3.15 4.16 2.45
N ALA A 56 -3.34 5.46 2.20
CA ALA A 56 -4.58 6.14 2.56
C ALA A 56 -5.82 5.60 1.82
N GLU A 57 -5.66 5.12 0.58
CA GLU A 57 -6.73 4.41 -0.13
C GLU A 57 -7.04 3.05 0.48
N LEU A 58 -6.00 2.30 0.87
CA LEU A 58 -6.14 1.01 1.54
C LEU A 58 -6.87 1.16 2.89
N ASP A 59 -6.48 2.15 3.70
CA ASP A 59 -7.09 2.41 5.00
C ASP A 59 -8.57 2.78 4.85
N ARG A 60 -8.92 3.66 3.90
CA ARG A 60 -10.32 3.98 3.62
C ARG A 60 -11.14 2.77 3.20
N ARG A 61 -10.59 1.89 2.36
CA ARG A 61 -11.27 0.64 1.96
C ARG A 61 -11.43 -0.30 3.14
N ARG A 62 -10.42 -0.40 4.00
CA ARG A 62 -10.49 -1.17 5.25
C ARG A 62 -11.59 -0.65 6.17
N ASP A 63 -11.68 0.66 6.36
CA ASP A 63 -12.70 1.27 7.19
C ASP A 63 -14.11 1.08 6.61
N GLN A 64 -14.26 1.19 5.29
CA GLN A 64 -15.51 0.85 4.60
C GLN A 64 -15.90 -0.62 4.80
N LEU A 65 -14.96 -1.55 4.65
CA LEU A 65 -15.19 -2.97 4.89
C LEU A 65 -15.50 -3.25 6.37
N ALA A 66 -14.88 -2.54 7.30
CA ALA A 66 -15.20 -2.65 8.72
C ALA A 66 -16.62 -2.13 8.99
N ALA A 67 -17.00 -0.99 8.41
CA ALA A 67 -18.32 -0.38 8.57
C ALA A 67 -19.45 -1.20 7.93
N LEU A 68 -19.18 -1.89 6.82
CA LEU A 68 -20.13 -2.75 6.11
C LEU A 68 -20.07 -4.22 6.54
N GLY A 69 -19.03 -4.60 7.27
CA GLY A 69 -18.75 -5.98 7.62
C GLY A 69 -19.67 -6.52 8.71
N PRO A 70 -19.75 -7.85 8.86
CA PRO A 70 -20.55 -8.51 9.89
C PRO A 70 -20.25 -7.95 11.29
N ASP A 71 -19.00 -7.63 11.60
CA ASP A 71 -18.60 -7.15 12.92
C ASP A 71 -19.23 -5.79 13.29
N SER A 72 -19.46 -4.87 12.33
CA SER A 72 -20.15 -3.61 12.63
C SER A 72 -21.64 -3.83 12.90
N VAL A 73 -22.28 -4.71 12.15
CA VAL A 73 -23.68 -5.09 12.33
C VAL A 73 -23.85 -5.74 13.71
N LEU A 74 -22.96 -6.67 14.05
CA LEU A 74 -22.94 -7.31 15.36
C LEU A 74 -22.70 -6.30 16.50
N SER A 75 -21.79 -5.34 16.33
CA SER A 75 -21.52 -4.30 17.34
C SER A 75 -22.71 -3.37 17.60
N ARG A 76 -23.62 -3.21 16.63
CA ARG A 76 -24.86 -2.42 16.77
C ARG A 76 -25.98 -3.17 17.50
N GLY A 77 -25.70 -4.37 18.03
CA GLY A 77 -26.66 -5.15 18.82
C GLY A 77 -27.42 -6.20 18.01
N PHE A 78 -27.11 -6.36 16.72
CA PHE A 78 -27.64 -7.46 15.93
C PHE A 78 -26.85 -8.75 16.17
N SER A 79 -27.42 -9.88 15.78
CA SER A 79 -26.80 -11.19 15.87
C SER A 79 -26.87 -11.90 14.52
N LEU A 80 -25.96 -12.86 14.29
CA LEU A 80 -25.95 -13.70 13.09
C LEU A 80 -26.19 -15.14 13.50
N THR A 81 -27.35 -15.67 13.16
CA THR A 81 -27.69 -17.08 13.40
C THR A 81 -27.22 -17.95 12.24
N LEU A 82 -26.52 -19.03 12.58
CA LEU A 82 -26.00 -20.03 11.66
C LEU A 82 -26.70 -21.37 11.93
N ASP A 83 -27.01 -22.11 10.87
CA ASP A 83 -27.47 -23.49 10.96
C ASP A 83 -26.37 -24.44 11.46
N GLN A 84 -26.70 -25.72 11.65
CA GLN A 84 -25.76 -26.77 12.02
C GLN A 84 -24.57 -26.96 11.04
N ASN A 85 -24.71 -26.50 9.79
CA ASN A 85 -23.67 -26.55 8.76
C ASN A 85 -22.83 -25.25 8.71
N GLY A 86 -23.12 -24.27 9.57
CA GLY A 86 -22.45 -22.97 9.59
C GLY A 86 -22.95 -21.99 8.52
N ARG A 87 -24.09 -22.24 7.88
CA ARG A 87 -24.70 -21.34 6.89
C ARG A 87 -25.58 -20.31 7.58
N ALA A 88 -25.53 -19.06 7.11
CA ALA A 88 -26.35 -17.98 7.65
C ALA A 88 -27.84 -18.22 7.38
N VAL A 89 -28.62 -18.24 8.47
CA VAL A 89 -30.08 -18.33 8.42
C VAL A 89 -30.63 -16.96 8.08
N ARG A 90 -31.36 -16.86 6.97
CA ARG A 90 -31.97 -15.59 6.49
C ARG A 90 -33.50 -15.59 6.56
N ASP A 91 -34.09 -16.77 6.65
CA ASP A 91 -35.53 -16.99 6.74
C ASP A 91 -35.75 -18.05 7.84
N ALA A 92 -36.71 -17.81 8.72
CA ALA A 92 -37.08 -18.71 9.81
C ALA A 92 -37.44 -20.12 9.27
N ARG A 93 -38.01 -20.21 8.07
CA ARG A 93 -38.37 -21.47 7.37
C ARG A 93 -37.17 -22.38 7.06
N GLN A 94 -35.95 -21.87 7.19
CA GLN A 94 -34.71 -22.65 6.98
C GLN A 94 -34.35 -23.51 8.20
N LEU A 95 -34.99 -23.28 9.35
CA LEU A 95 -34.79 -24.04 10.58
C LEU A 95 -36.05 -24.85 10.93
N ARG A 96 -35.87 -25.89 11.75
CA ARG A 96 -36.93 -26.71 12.32
C ARG A 96 -36.73 -26.90 13.81
N ALA A 97 -37.82 -27.16 14.53
CA ALA A 97 -37.74 -27.55 15.94
C ALA A 97 -36.83 -28.79 16.10
N GLY A 98 -35.88 -28.71 17.03
CA GLY A 98 -34.83 -29.72 17.24
C GLY A 98 -33.51 -29.43 16.52
N ASP A 99 -33.45 -28.50 15.57
CA ASP A 99 -32.19 -28.16 14.88
C ASP A 99 -31.22 -27.44 15.82
N GLU A 100 -29.93 -27.80 15.73
CA GLU A 100 -28.87 -27.02 16.38
C GLU A 100 -28.59 -25.73 15.59
N PHE A 101 -28.38 -24.65 16.32
CA PHE A 101 -27.94 -23.38 15.74
C PHE A 101 -26.80 -22.76 16.54
N THR A 102 -26.03 -21.91 15.86
CA THR A 102 -25.02 -21.06 16.50
C THR A 102 -25.31 -19.61 16.20
N THR A 103 -25.55 -18.81 17.22
CA THR A 103 -25.67 -17.35 17.09
C THR A 103 -24.34 -16.69 17.41
N ARG A 104 -23.80 -15.96 16.43
CA ARG A 104 -22.62 -15.11 16.64
C ARG A 104 -23.08 -13.73 17.11
N LEU A 105 -22.44 -13.23 18.16
CA LEU A 105 -22.64 -11.91 18.72
C LEU A 105 -21.39 -11.05 18.47
N ALA A 106 -21.44 -9.77 18.83
CA ALA A 106 -20.27 -8.88 18.79
C ALA A 106 -19.06 -9.47 19.53
N LYS A 107 -19.34 -10.17 20.63
CA LYS A 107 -18.35 -10.89 21.44
C LYS A 107 -18.88 -12.27 21.75
N GLY A 108 -18.18 -13.29 21.25
CA GLY A 108 -18.51 -14.68 21.52
C GLY A 108 -19.58 -15.28 20.60
N LYS A 109 -19.97 -16.51 20.93
CA LYS A 109 -20.95 -17.31 20.21
C LYS A 109 -21.82 -18.05 21.22
N VAL A 110 -23.11 -18.15 20.91
CA VAL A 110 -24.08 -18.94 21.67
C VAL A 110 -24.50 -20.12 20.80
N ARG A 111 -24.62 -21.30 21.40
CA ARG A 111 -25.22 -22.47 20.75
C ARG A 111 -26.55 -22.77 21.42
N GLY A 112 -27.50 -23.22 20.63
CA GLY A 112 -28.82 -23.58 21.11
C GLY A 112 -29.48 -24.61 20.20
N VAL A 113 -30.66 -25.04 20.63
CA VAL A 113 -31.54 -25.90 19.86
C VAL A 113 -32.82 -25.13 19.62
N VAL A 114 -33.30 -25.15 18.38
CA VAL A 114 -34.55 -24.49 18.01
C VAL A 114 -35.70 -25.19 18.74
N ARG A 115 -36.44 -24.43 19.55
CA ARG A 115 -37.61 -24.95 20.25
C ARG A 115 -38.85 -24.93 19.36
N GLU A 116 -39.03 -23.84 18.65
CA GLU A 116 -40.21 -23.54 17.85
C GLU A 116 -39.83 -22.54 16.76
N VAL A 117 -40.51 -22.62 15.61
CA VAL A 117 -40.31 -21.72 14.48
C VAL A 117 -41.65 -21.09 14.17
N GLU A 118 -41.76 -19.79 14.40
CA GLU A 118 -42.90 -19.00 13.99
C GLU A 118 -42.56 -18.29 12.67
N THR A 119 -43.48 -18.35 11.73
CA THR A 119 -43.35 -17.67 10.43
C THR A 119 -44.48 -16.66 10.31
N GLU A 120 -44.13 -15.39 10.15
CA GLU A 120 -45.10 -14.37 9.73
C GLU A 120 -45.26 -14.44 8.20
N GLU A 121 -46.49 -14.35 7.71
CA GLU A 121 -46.77 -14.14 6.29
C GLU A 121 -46.62 -12.64 5.99
N GLU A 122 -45.68 -12.29 5.10
CA GLU A 122 -45.63 -10.95 4.46
C GLU A 122 -46.76 -10.78 3.44
#